data_AF-A0A412X0X3-F1
#
_entry.id   AF-A0A412X0X3-F1
#
_cell.length_a   1.000
_cell.length_b   1.000
_cell.length_c   1.000
_cell.angle_alpha   90.00
_cell.angle_beta   90.00
_cell.angle_gamma   90.00
#
_symmetry.space_group_name_H-M   'P 1'
#
loop_
_entity.id
_entity.type
_entity.pdbx_description
1 polymer ?
#
loop_
_entity_poly.entity_id
_entity_poly.type
_entity_poly.pdbx_seq_one_letter_code
_entity_poly.pdbx_strand_id
1 'polypeptide(L)'
;MQDAQSRYHSALELYRTTDMTEKDICEQTGTPLSGFRAYLRRYHRELMFARHGIEISPGEAAKIRLRKKSGQTAAAHAKYKDAIRACDDTAYIEFNVSQIARLFGLNPTALGNQLRNHYPEILERRERERHCLGVNDNLHRGVKPWCKEQYAEAVEHLSVTEDTIRQAADLYNLSYSGLREHLLYYYKDLIRERANKRERAKTNKMRGGLTGSGGKHAPTLQSVEKYREAIRLYQTTAMTQEEICAETGVTVMGLRHHLRKWNKELIQEHCDVDRRKERDCSYEIKRYLKSTAAKYDEVIRRLKATGLSTAEVAREFGLNPETFREYLHEHEPELSATIGMTKLTNGRLVLTRSAAKYDEAVRLYETTTESLKSIARRLGLPYNSVGGFVRRSRPDAIAAHNCLLKQEERIREQKENLRCEKEQAESADLMLKKEIEEKERLLLALKQSGGCKRDAAKLLGIGKSTLYNKLKAYGLGK
;
A
#
# COMPACT_ATOMS: atom_id res chain seq x y z
N MET A 1 17.49 -31.25 -30.41
CA MET A 1 18.91 -31.23 -29.98
C MET A 1 19.80 -32.06 -30.90
N GLN A 2 19.32 -33.19 -31.44
CA GLN A 2 20.07 -34.05 -32.36
C GLN A 2 20.52 -33.34 -33.66
N ASP A 3 19.68 -32.49 -34.28
CA ASP A 3 20.06 -31.74 -35.49
C ASP A 3 21.24 -30.79 -35.31
N ALA A 4 21.35 -30.14 -34.16
CA ALA A 4 22.44 -29.19 -33.88
C ALA A 4 23.76 -29.91 -33.60
N GLN A 5 23.71 -31.06 -32.91
CA GLN A 5 24.87 -31.90 -32.65
C GLN A 5 25.44 -32.48 -33.96
N SER A 6 24.57 -32.98 -34.85
CA SER A 6 24.99 -33.50 -36.15
C SER A 6 25.59 -32.39 -37.04
N ARG A 7 24.96 -31.20 -37.09
CA ARG A 7 25.42 -30.07 -37.92
C ARG A 7 26.80 -29.53 -37.56
N TYR A 8 27.18 -29.58 -36.28
CA TYR A 8 28.47 -29.04 -35.81
C TYR A 8 29.48 -30.12 -35.41
N HIS A 9 29.17 -31.40 -35.63
CA HIS A 9 30.02 -32.51 -35.18
C HIS A 9 31.43 -32.43 -35.75
N SER A 10 31.58 -32.32 -37.08
CA SER A 10 32.89 -32.25 -37.74
C SER A 10 33.70 -31.02 -37.30
N ALA A 11 33.05 -29.87 -37.13
CA ALA A 11 33.70 -28.66 -36.64
C ALA A 11 34.14 -28.80 -35.17
N LEU A 12 33.37 -29.50 -34.36
CA LEU A 12 33.66 -29.74 -32.95
C LEU A 12 34.83 -30.72 -32.77
N GLU A 13 34.92 -31.76 -33.59
CA GLU A 13 36.05 -32.69 -33.56
C GLU A 13 37.36 -31.99 -33.96
N LEU A 14 37.33 -31.14 -35.00
CA LEU A 14 38.47 -30.29 -35.34
C LEU A 14 38.81 -29.32 -34.19
N TYR A 15 37.79 -28.78 -33.51
CA TYR A 15 38.02 -27.88 -32.38
C TYR A 15 38.71 -28.56 -31.20
N ARG A 16 38.42 -29.84 -30.97
CA ARG A 16 39.03 -30.66 -29.91
C ARG A 16 40.47 -31.08 -30.22
N THR A 17 40.70 -31.47 -31.46
CA THR A 17 41.93 -32.18 -31.86
C THR A 17 43.00 -31.26 -32.42
N THR A 18 42.63 -30.05 -32.87
CA THR A 18 43.54 -29.10 -33.51
C THR A 18 43.59 -27.76 -32.79
N ASP A 19 44.70 -27.04 -32.97
CA ASP A 19 44.87 -25.64 -32.53
C ASP A 19 44.38 -24.62 -33.57
N MET A 20 43.64 -25.07 -34.59
CA MET A 20 43.10 -24.20 -35.63
C MET A 20 42.16 -23.14 -35.05
N THR A 21 42.13 -21.97 -35.67
CA THR A 21 41.20 -20.92 -35.25
C THR A 21 39.77 -21.33 -35.56
N GLU A 22 38.80 -20.84 -34.78
CA GLU A 22 37.38 -21.09 -35.05
C GLU A 22 36.98 -20.69 -36.48
N LYS A 23 37.65 -19.67 -37.04
CA LYS A 23 37.40 -19.20 -38.41
C LYS A 23 37.85 -20.25 -39.42
N ASP A 24 39.06 -20.76 -39.27
CA ASP A 24 39.63 -21.75 -40.20
C ASP A 24 38.87 -23.07 -40.13
N ILE A 25 38.44 -23.49 -38.92
CA ILE A 25 37.58 -24.66 -38.73
C ILE A 25 36.24 -24.49 -39.45
N CYS A 26 35.63 -23.30 -39.35
CA CYS A 26 34.35 -23.02 -40.00
C CYS A 26 34.48 -22.96 -41.52
N GLU A 27 35.58 -22.40 -42.04
CA GLU A 27 35.89 -22.39 -43.48
C GLU A 27 36.11 -23.82 -44.00
N GLN A 28 36.85 -24.66 -43.28
CA GLN A 28 37.10 -26.05 -43.66
C GLN A 28 35.85 -26.94 -43.60
N THR A 29 34.93 -26.67 -42.68
CA THR A 29 33.71 -27.48 -42.48
C THR A 29 32.46 -26.91 -43.13
N GLY A 30 32.54 -25.73 -43.75
CA GLY A 30 31.39 -25.03 -44.33
C GLY A 30 30.34 -24.60 -43.29
N THR A 31 30.71 -24.50 -42.01
CA THR A 31 29.78 -24.15 -40.92
C THR A 31 29.75 -22.63 -40.69
N PRO A 32 28.58 -22.06 -40.30
CA PRO A 32 28.50 -20.62 -40.03
C PRO A 32 29.23 -20.28 -38.72
N LEU A 33 30.24 -19.42 -38.80
CA LEU A 33 31.09 -19.01 -37.66
C LEU A 33 30.30 -18.50 -36.45
N SER A 34 29.27 -17.69 -36.66
CA SER A 34 28.43 -17.17 -35.59
C SER A 34 27.62 -18.28 -34.90
N GLY A 35 27.06 -19.21 -35.68
CA GLY A 35 26.31 -20.35 -35.19
C GLY A 35 27.17 -21.33 -34.40
N PHE A 36 28.34 -21.67 -34.93
CA PHE A 36 29.30 -22.55 -34.27
C PHE A 36 29.82 -21.95 -32.95
N ARG A 37 30.16 -20.66 -32.92
CA ARG A 37 30.53 -19.94 -31.68
C ARG A 37 29.44 -19.97 -30.62
N ALA A 38 28.19 -19.76 -31.02
CA ALA A 38 27.06 -19.81 -30.09
C ALA A 38 26.86 -21.22 -29.54
N TYR A 39 27.02 -22.24 -30.39
CA TYR A 39 26.96 -23.64 -30.01
C TYR A 39 28.06 -24.02 -29.00
N LEU A 40 29.33 -23.68 -29.27
CA LEU A 40 30.44 -23.91 -28.35
C LEU A 40 30.21 -23.25 -26.97
N ARG A 41 29.81 -21.97 -26.94
CA ARG A 41 29.60 -21.25 -25.68
C ARG A 41 28.47 -21.82 -24.82
N ARG A 42 27.46 -22.41 -25.47
CA ARG A 42 26.25 -22.92 -24.80
C ARG A 42 26.41 -24.35 -24.32
N TYR A 43 27.09 -25.20 -25.10
CA TYR A 43 27.14 -26.64 -24.85
C TYR A 43 28.53 -27.19 -24.57
N HIS A 44 29.60 -26.51 -25.02
CA HIS A 44 30.98 -27.03 -24.96
C HIS A 44 31.96 -26.00 -24.43
N ARG A 45 31.60 -25.36 -23.32
CA ARG A 45 32.40 -24.30 -22.72
C ARG A 45 33.69 -24.85 -22.10
N GLU A 46 33.67 -26.10 -21.65
CA GLU A 46 34.84 -26.87 -21.20
C GLU A 46 35.93 -26.93 -22.27
N LEU A 47 35.57 -27.13 -23.55
CA LEU A 47 36.54 -27.17 -24.64
C LEU A 47 37.20 -25.81 -24.86
N MET A 48 36.46 -24.71 -24.62
CA MET A 48 37.04 -23.38 -24.67
C MET A 48 38.06 -23.17 -23.55
N PHE A 49 37.78 -23.66 -22.34
CA PHE A 49 38.74 -23.61 -21.22
C PHE A 49 39.98 -24.47 -21.47
N ALA A 50 39.80 -25.67 -22.03
CA ALA A 50 40.89 -26.60 -22.34
C ALA A 50 41.91 -25.97 -23.31
N ARG A 51 41.44 -25.26 -24.36
CA ARG A 51 42.33 -24.51 -25.28
C ARG A 51 43.13 -23.38 -24.61
N HIS A 52 42.68 -22.92 -23.44
CA HIS A 52 43.41 -21.95 -22.63
C HIS A 52 44.28 -22.60 -21.55
N GLY A 53 44.43 -23.93 -21.59
CA GLY A 53 45.22 -24.71 -20.63
C GLY A 53 44.53 -24.90 -19.27
N ILE A 54 43.19 -24.82 -19.23
CA ILE A 54 42.41 -24.95 -17.99
C ILE A 54 41.44 -26.11 -18.15
N GLU A 55 41.65 -27.19 -17.40
CA GLU A 55 40.73 -28.33 -17.35
C GLU A 55 39.62 -28.05 -16.34
N ILE A 56 38.37 -28.02 -16.81
CA ILE A 56 37.19 -27.74 -15.99
C ILE A 56 36.05 -28.65 -16.43
N SER A 57 35.27 -29.14 -15.47
CA SER A 57 34.05 -29.90 -15.77
C SER A 57 32.99 -29.03 -16.48
N PRO A 58 32.11 -29.60 -17.34
CA PRO A 58 31.09 -28.83 -18.05
C PRO A 58 30.16 -28.02 -17.12
N GLY A 59 29.82 -28.59 -15.95
CA GLY A 59 28.97 -27.94 -14.95
C GLY A 59 29.62 -26.73 -14.26
N GLU A 60 30.93 -26.76 -14.07
CA GLU A 60 31.70 -25.64 -13.49
C GLU A 60 32.05 -24.58 -14.54
N ALA A 61 32.34 -25.01 -15.78
CA ALA A 61 32.62 -24.14 -16.90
C ALA A 61 31.45 -23.17 -17.18
N ALA A 62 30.21 -23.59 -16.94
CA ALA A 62 29.03 -22.74 -17.05
C ALA A 62 29.06 -21.55 -16.08
N LYS A 63 29.60 -21.73 -14.86
CA LYS A 63 29.60 -20.74 -13.78
C LYS A 63 30.82 -19.81 -13.84
N ILE A 64 31.97 -20.32 -14.30
CA ILE A 64 33.24 -19.59 -14.27
C ILE A 64 33.45 -18.79 -15.56
N ARG A 65 33.92 -17.53 -15.47
CA ARG A 65 34.27 -16.73 -16.65
C ARG A 65 35.64 -17.12 -17.20
N LEU A 66 35.72 -17.34 -18.51
CA LEU A 66 36.97 -17.66 -19.21
C LEU A 66 38.04 -16.56 -19.06
N ARG A 67 37.60 -15.30 -19.04
CA ARG A 67 38.47 -14.14 -18.88
C ARG A 67 37.92 -13.20 -17.82
N LYS A 68 38.83 -12.59 -17.04
CA LYS A 68 38.52 -11.43 -16.21
C LYS A 68 38.04 -10.25 -17.08
N LYS A 69 37.22 -9.37 -16.52
CA LYS A 69 36.66 -8.19 -17.22
C LYS A 69 37.73 -7.18 -17.64
N SER A 70 38.84 -7.14 -16.90
CA SER A 70 39.97 -6.24 -17.09
C SER A 70 41.27 -6.98 -16.78
N GLY A 71 42.39 -6.40 -17.23
CA GLY A 71 43.73 -6.98 -17.03
C GLY A 71 44.32 -7.62 -18.29
N GLN A 72 45.59 -7.98 -18.16
CA GLN A 72 46.37 -8.64 -19.21
C GLN A 72 45.81 -10.05 -19.43
N THR A 73 45.64 -10.43 -20.69
CA THR A 73 45.28 -11.81 -21.04
C THR A 73 46.49 -12.73 -20.88
N ALA A 74 46.28 -14.00 -20.52
CA ALA A 74 47.34 -15.00 -20.45
C ALA A 74 48.16 -15.08 -21.75
N ALA A 75 47.51 -15.06 -22.91
CA ALA A 75 48.19 -15.04 -24.21
C ALA A 75 49.10 -13.80 -24.40
N ALA A 76 48.61 -12.61 -24.08
CA ALA A 76 49.43 -11.40 -24.11
C ALA A 76 50.58 -11.45 -23.08
N HIS A 77 50.34 -12.02 -21.90
CA HIS A 77 51.41 -12.25 -20.93
C HIS A 77 52.48 -13.18 -21.49
N ALA A 78 52.09 -14.33 -22.05
CA ALA A 78 53.02 -15.25 -22.70
C ALA A 78 53.80 -14.62 -23.86
N LYS A 79 53.16 -13.76 -24.65
CA LYS A 79 53.80 -13.04 -25.76
C LYS A 79 54.86 -12.02 -25.30
N TYR A 80 54.58 -11.29 -24.23
CA TYR A 80 55.42 -10.16 -23.80
C TYR A 80 56.32 -10.47 -22.60
N LYS A 81 56.13 -11.60 -21.89
CA LYS A 81 56.81 -11.90 -20.61
C LYS A 81 58.33 -11.77 -20.68
N ASP A 82 58.96 -12.24 -21.75
CA ASP A 82 60.43 -12.29 -21.85
C ASP A 82 61.00 -10.89 -22.14
N ALA A 83 60.33 -10.14 -23.01
CA ALA A 83 60.66 -8.74 -23.25
C ALA A 83 60.37 -7.84 -22.04
N ILE A 84 59.34 -8.13 -21.24
CA ILE A 84 59.05 -7.42 -19.99
C ILE A 84 60.14 -7.71 -18.95
N ARG A 85 60.59 -8.97 -18.83
CA ARG A 85 61.73 -9.35 -17.98
C ARG A 85 63.00 -8.63 -18.39
N ALA A 86 63.31 -8.58 -19.69
CA ALA A 86 64.45 -7.80 -20.19
C ALA A 86 64.31 -6.30 -19.93
N CYS A 87 63.09 -5.76 -19.91
CA CYS A 87 62.84 -4.38 -19.51
C CYS A 87 63.09 -4.11 -18.01
N ASP A 88 63.04 -5.13 -17.14
CA ASP A 88 63.32 -5.01 -15.71
C ASP A 88 64.76 -5.40 -15.34
N ASP A 89 65.47 -6.06 -16.27
CA ASP A 89 66.83 -6.53 -16.09
C ASP A 89 67.86 -5.42 -16.38
N THR A 90 68.82 -5.27 -15.47
CA THR A 90 69.93 -4.30 -15.55
C THR A 90 70.88 -4.63 -16.69
N ALA A 91 70.98 -5.90 -17.11
CA ALA A 91 71.81 -6.30 -18.25
C ALA A 91 71.41 -5.60 -19.56
N TYR A 92 70.14 -5.22 -19.67
CA TYR A 92 69.61 -4.55 -20.86
C TYR A 92 69.48 -3.03 -20.67
N ILE A 93 69.96 -2.45 -19.57
CA ILE A 93 69.69 -1.05 -19.18
C ILE A 93 70.07 -0.04 -20.25
N GLU A 94 71.07 -0.33 -21.08
CA GLU A 94 71.54 0.51 -22.20
C GLU A 94 70.51 0.62 -23.34
N PHE A 95 69.71 -0.43 -23.56
CA PHE A 95 68.70 -0.46 -24.62
C PHE A 95 67.42 0.28 -24.22
N ASN A 96 66.83 1.06 -25.11
CA ASN A 96 65.50 1.61 -24.90
C ASN A 96 64.42 0.53 -25.10
N VAL A 97 63.20 0.78 -24.61
CA VAL A 97 62.06 -0.17 -24.72
C VAL A 97 61.78 -0.59 -26.17
N SER A 98 61.99 0.32 -27.13
CA SER A 98 61.78 0.02 -28.55
C SER A 98 62.86 -0.89 -29.13
N GLN A 99 64.11 -0.73 -28.69
CA GLN A 99 65.23 -1.59 -29.04
C GLN A 99 65.04 -2.98 -28.43
N ILE A 100 64.62 -3.05 -27.16
CA ILE A 100 64.24 -4.33 -26.53
C ILE A 100 63.11 -4.99 -27.31
N ALA A 101 62.06 -4.26 -27.66
CA ALA A 101 60.97 -4.84 -28.47
C ALA A 101 61.50 -5.45 -29.77
N ARG A 102 62.41 -4.77 -30.47
CA ARG A 102 63.02 -5.28 -31.70
C ARG A 102 63.89 -6.52 -31.46
N LEU A 103 64.66 -6.58 -30.37
CA LEU A 103 65.45 -7.76 -29.99
C LEU A 103 64.57 -9.02 -29.84
N PHE A 104 63.35 -8.85 -29.34
CA PHE A 104 62.39 -9.95 -29.16
C PHE A 104 61.42 -10.11 -30.34
N GLY A 105 61.61 -9.40 -31.46
CA GLY A 105 60.72 -9.49 -32.63
C GLY A 105 59.30 -8.95 -32.38
N LEU A 106 59.15 -8.03 -31.43
CA LEU A 106 57.88 -7.45 -31.01
C LEU A 106 57.68 -6.04 -31.55
N ASN A 107 56.41 -5.62 -31.62
CA ASN A 107 56.07 -4.24 -31.97
C ASN A 107 56.41 -3.30 -30.79
N PRO A 108 57.26 -2.27 -31.00
CA PRO A 108 57.67 -1.31 -29.97
C PRO A 108 56.52 -0.62 -29.25
N THR A 109 55.54 -0.11 -30.01
CA THR A 109 54.39 0.60 -29.48
C THR A 109 53.51 -0.32 -28.64
N ALA A 110 53.33 -1.57 -29.08
CA ALA A 110 52.54 -2.56 -28.35
C ALA A 110 53.19 -2.95 -27.02
N LEU A 111 54.51 -3.18 -27.00
CA LEU A 111 55.26 -3.45 -25.77
C LEU A 111 55.21 -2.25 -24.81
N GLY A 112 55.40 -1.04 -25.32
CA GLY A 112 55.29 0.19 -24.52
C GLY A 112 53.90 0.40 -23.92
N ASN A 113 52.83 0.06 -24.66
CA ASN A 113 51.47 0.06 -24.13
C ASN A 113 51.26 -0.99 -23.04
N GLN A 114 51.87 -2.17 -23.20
CA GLN A 114 51.78 -3.26 -22.23
C GLN A 114 52.41 -2.85 -20.89
N LEU A 115 53.61 -2.26 -20.93
CA LEU A 115 54.32 -1.75 -19.75
C LEU A 115 53.53 -0.62 -19.09
N ARG A 116 53.09 0.40 -19.83
CA ARG A 116 52.31 1.52 -19.25
C ARG A 116 51.02 1.07 -18.57
N ASN A 117 50.33 0.07 -19.13
CA ASN A 117 49.05 -0.39 -18.59
C ASN A 117 49.22 -1.29 -17.37
N HIS A 118 50.18 -2.22 -17.41
CA HIS A 118 50.28 -3.31 -16.43
C HIS A 118 51.49 -3.26 -15.51
N TYR A 119 52.59 -2.63 -15.94
CA TYR A 119 53.87 -2.57 -15.22
C TYR A 119 54.50 -1.16 -15.26
N PRO A 120 53.77 -0.10 -14.85
CA PRO A 120 54.29 1.27 -14.87
C PRO A 120 55.56 1.43 -14.02
N GLU A 121 55.68 0.67 -12.93
CA GLU A 121 56.81 0.70 -12.01
C GLU A 121 58.14 0.31 -12.68
N ILE A 122 58.10 -0.62 -13.64
CA ILE A 122 59.30 -1.03 -14.41
C ILE A 122 59.81 0.16 -15.21
N LEU A 123 58.90 0.90 -15.87
CA LEU A 123 59.28 2.08 -16.65
C LEU A 123 59.88 3.17 -15.76
N GLU A 124 59.28 3.43 -14.60
CA GLU A 124 59.76 4.45 -13.68
C GLU A 124 61.13 4.12 -13.07
N ARG A 125 61.35 2.87 -12.64
CA ARG A 125 62.64 2.43 -12.08
C ARG A 125 63.74 2.49 -13.13
N ARG A 126 63.49 1.89 -14.29
CA ARG A 126 64.44 1.85 -15.39
C ARG A 126 64.85 3.25 -15.84
N GLU A 127 63.91 4.18 -15.91
CA GLU A 127 64.22 5.57 -16.28
C GLU A 127 65.10 6.26 -15.23
N ARG A 128 64.79 6.06 -13.94
CA ARG A 128 65.63 6.57 -12.85
C ARG A 128 67.05 6.01 -12.91
N GLU A 129 67.20 4.70 -13.14
CA GLU A 129 68.51 4.06 -13.27
C GLU A 129 69.29 4.57 -14.48
N ARG A 130 68.65 4.71 -15.64
CA ARG A 130 69.29 5.29 -16.84
C ARG A 130 69.72 6.73 -16.62
N HIS A 131 68.91 7.52 -15.89
CA HIS A 131 69.26 8.90 -15.54
C HIS A 131 70.45 8.93 -14.57
N CYS A 132 70.51 8.05 -13.57
CA CYS A 132 71.65 7.92 -12.67
C CYS A 132 72.94 7.52 -13.40
N LEU A 133 72.83 6.68 -14.44
CA LEU A 133 73.97 6.20 -15.23
C LEU A 133 74.35 7.13 -16.39
N GLY A 134 73.60 8.20 -16.64
CA GLY A 134 73.84 9.13 -17.76
C GLY A 134 73.57 8.52 -19.14
N VAL A 135 72.84 7.41 -19.21
CA VAL A 135 72.47 6.69 -20.45
C VAL A 135 71.04 7.05 -20.89
N ASN A 136 70.42 8.06 -20.27
CA ASN A 136 69.08 8.51 -20.62
C ASN A 136 69.06 9.23 -21.97
N ASP A 137 67.96 9.10 -22.71
CA ASP A 137 67.76 9.71 -24.02
C ASP A 137 67.27 11.16 -23.96
N ASN A 138 67.21 11.76 -22.75
CA ASN A 138 66.71 13.12 -22.46
C ASN A 138 65.32 13.42 -23.04
N LEU A 139 64.53 12.39 -23.33
CA LEU A 139 63.16 12.53 -23.82
C LEU A 139 62.18 12.64 -22.65
N HIS A 140 61.19 13.53 -22.76
CA HIS A 140 60.12 13.64 -21.77
C HIS A 140 59.29 12.35 -21.71
N ARG A 141 59.25 11.71 -20.53
CA ARG A 141 58.41 10.55 -20.24
C ARG A 141 57.35 10.90 -19.21
N GLY A 142 56.11 10.50 -19.48
CA GLY A 142 54.95 10.85 -18.65
C GLY A 142 54.00 11.81 -19.36
N VAL A 143 53.03 12.37 -18.62
CA VAL A 143 52.09 13.35 -19.18
C VAL A 143 52.87 14.60 -19.56
N LYS A 144 52.67 15.12 -20.76
CA LYS A 144 53.21 16.43 -21.14
C LYS A 144 52.39 17.52 -20.43
N PRO A 145 53.02 18.59 -19.88
CA PRO A 145 52.29 19.63 -19.12
C PRO A 145 51.05 20.19 -19.85
N TRP A 146 51.19 20.56 -21.12
CA TRP A 146 50.07 21.07 -21.92
C TRP A 146 48.95 20.05 -22.14
N CYS A 147 49.26 18.75 -22.25
CA CYS A 147 48.24 17.71 -22.32
C CYS A 147 47.48 17.59 -21.00
N LYS A 148 48.17 17.74 -19.86
CA LYS A 148 47.53 17.71 -18.54
C LYS A 148 46.50 18.83 -18.42
N GLU A 149 46.87 20.03 -18.85
CA GLU A 149 45.99 21.21 -18.86
C GLU A 149 44.82 21.02 -19.83
N GLN A 150 45.09 20.57 -21.07
CA GLN A 150 44.06 20.36 -22.09
C GLN A 150 42.95 19.38 -21.64
N TYR A 151 43.31 18.33 -20.90
CA TYR A 151 42.36 17.32 -20.43
C TYR A 151 41.83 17.59 -19.02
N ALA A 152 42.34 18.58 -18.29
CA ALA A 152 42.03 18.81 -16.87
C ALA A 152 40.53 18.98 -16.64
N GLU A 153 39.89 19.90 -17.36
CA GLU A 153 38.45 20.18 -17.22
C GLU A 153 37.59 18.94 -17.52
N ALA A 154 37.94 18.19 -18.56
CA ALA A 154 37.22 16.97 -18.92
C ALA A 154 37.40 15.84 -17.89
N VAL A 155 38.57 15.76 -17.26
CA VAL A 155 38.84 14.80 -16.17
C VAL A 155 38.05 15.18 -14.91
N GLU A 156 38.01 16.47 -14.56
CA GLU A 156 37.21 16.98 -13.45
C GLU A 156 35.71 16.77 -13.68
N HIS A 157 35.21 17.04 -14.88
CA HIS A 157 33.82 16.73 -15.23
C HIS A 157 33.49 15.25 -15.05
N LEU A 158 34.39 14.36 -15.48
CA LEU A 158 34.21 12.92 -15.36
C LEU A 158 34.40 12.38 -13.93
N SER A 159 35.02 13.14 -13.02
CA SER A 159 35.10 12.74 -11.61
C SER A 159 33.80 13.03 -10.88
N VAL A 160 33.14 14.15 -11.22
CA VAL A 160 31.89 14.59 -10.59
C VAL A 160 30.65 13.96 -11.24
N THR A 161 30.60 13.93 -12.57
CA THR A 161 29.39 13.53 -13.32
C THR A 161 29.38 12.06 -13.74
N GLU A 162 28.21 11.52 -14.03
CA GLU A 162 28.04 10.16 -14.56
C GLU A 162 28.02 10.10 -16.11
N ASP A 163 28.49 11.16 -16.77
CA ASP A 163 28.48 11.24 -18.23
C ASP A 163 29.49 10.28 -18.87
N THR A 164 29.22 9.85 -20.10
CA THR A 164 30.12 8.97 -20.83
C THR A 164 31.37 9.72 -21.28
N ILE A 165 32.49 9.01 -21.45
CA ILE A 165 33.75 9.59 -21.97
C ILE A 165 33.50 10.26 -23.33
N ARG A 166 32.58 9.74 -24.14
CA ARG A 166 32.22 10.32 -25.43
C ARG A 166 31.48 11.65 -25.28
N GLN A 167 30.49 11.70 -24.39
CA GLN A 167 29.78 12.95 -24.08
C GLN A 167 30.74 14.01 -23.53
N ALA A 168 31.64 13.65 -22.61
CA ALA A 168 32.65 14.59 -22.12
C ALA A 168 33.58 15.07 -23.25
N ALA A 169 34.02 14.17 -24.13
CA ALA A 169 34.83 14.55 -25.28
C ALA A 169 34.08 15.54 -26.20
N ASP A 170 32.80 15.29 -26.48
CA ASP A 170 31.97 16.18 -27.29
C ASP A 170 31.73 17.54 -26.61
N LEU A 171 31.51 17.57 -25.29
CA LEU A 171 31.29 18.81 -24.52
C LEU A 171 32.52 19.73 -24.49
N TYR A 172 33.71 19.15 -24.33
CA TYR A 172 34.97 19.89 -24.24
C TYR A 172 35.71 19.99 -25.59
N ASN A 173 35.07 19.58 -26.70
CA ASN A 173 35.66 19.56 -28.05
C ASN A 173 37.00 18.80 -28.13
N LEU A 174 37.08 17.67 -27.45
CA LEU A 174 38.26 16.81 -27.41
C LEU A 174 38.06 15.56 -28.29
N SER A 175 39.16 14.98 -28.75
CA SER A 175 39.10 13.68 -29.41
C SER A 175 38.73 12.58 -28.42
N TYR A 176 37.68 11.81 -28.74
CA TYR A 176 37.25 10.67 -27.92
C TYR A 176 38.38 9.66 -27.66
N SER A 177 39.17 9.32 -28.69
CA SER A 177 40.27 8.37 -28.55
C SER A 177 41.38 8.95 -27.67
N GLY A 178 41.73 10.22 -27.86
CA GLY A 178 42.75 10.92 -27.08
C GLY A 178 42.41 11.01 -25.60
N LEU A 179 41.20 11.48 -25.27
CA LEU A 179 40.72 11.55 -23.88
C LEU A 179 40.66 10.17 -23.24
N ARG A 180 40.18 9.15 -23.98
CA ARG A 180 40.12 7.77 -23.49
C ARG A 180 41.52 7.23 -23.16
N GLU A 181 42.50 7.44 -24.02
CA GLU A 181 43.88 7.01 -23.77
C GLU A 181 44.51 7.74 -22.58
N HIS A 182 44.32 9.06 -22.50
CA HIS A 182 44.80 9.87 -21.39
C HIS A 182 44.28 9.35 -20.04
N LEU A 183 42.98 9.07 -19.95
CA LEU A 183 42.37 8.50 -18.74
C LEU A 183 42.90 7.11 -18.41
N LEU A 184 43.08 6.23 -19.40
CA LEU A 184 43.57 4.87 -19.19
C LEU A 184 45.02 4.84 -18.68
N TYR A 185 45.85 5.79 -19.12
CA TYR A 185 47.26 5.85 -18.73
C TYR A 185 47.45 6.51 -17.37
N TYR A 186 46.82 7.65 -17.12
CA TYR A 186 47.14 8.51 -15.98
C TYR A 186 46.07 8.52 -14.87
N TYR A 187 44.81 8.22 -15.21
CA TYR A 187 43.69 8.27 -14.26
C TYR A 187 43.03 6.89 -14.11
N LYS A 188 43.86 5.88 -13.80
CA LYS A 188 43.41 4.48 -13.66
C LYS A 188 42.38 4.30 -12.55
N ASP A 189 42.52 5.02 -11.46
CA ASP A 189 41.61 4.91 -10.32
C ASP A 189 40.24 5.50 -10.63
N LEU A 190 40.17 6.65 -11.31
CA LEU A 190 38.92 7.20 -11.84
C LEU A 190 38.20 6.19 -12.74
N ILE A 191 38.92 5.53 -13.65
CA ILE A 191 38.33 4.50 -14.52
C ILE A 191 37.81 3.30 -13.72
N ARG A 192 38.55 2.86 -12.68
CA ARG A 192 38.13 1.77 -11.79
C ARG A 192 36.89 2.13 -10.99
N GLU A 193 36.85 3.32 -10.40
CA GLU A 193 35.69 3.82 -9.65
C GLU A 193 34.44 3.87 -10.54
N ARG A 194 34.56 4.45 -11.73
CA ARG A 194 33.46 4.50 -12.71
C ARG A 194 33.01 3.11 -13.16
N ALA A 195 33.95 2.18 -13.35
CA ALA A 195 33.62 0.79 -13.67
C ALA A 195 32.87 0.10 -12.51
N ASN A 196 33.27 0.36 -11.27
CA ASN A 196 32.59 -0.15 -10.07
C ASN A 196 31.17 0.43 -9.93
N LYS A 197 30.99 1.73 -10.17
CA LYS A 197 29.65 2.36 -10.21
C LYS A 197 28.76 1.70 -11.26
N ARG A 198 29.26 1.45 -12.47
CA ARG A 198 28.53 0.73 -13.53
C ARG A 198 28.20 -0.71 -13.15
N GLU A 199 29.08 -1.40 -12.44
CA GLU A 199 28.79 -2.75 -11.98
C GLU A 199 27.64 -2.77 -10.96
N ARG A 200 27.66 -1.85 -9.99
CA ARG A 200 26.58 -1.66 -9.00
C ARG A 200 25.26 -1.27 -9.68
N ALA A 201 25.32 -0.49 -10.74
CA ALA A 201 24.16 -0.04 -11.52
C ALA A 201 23.46 -1.15 -12.33
N LYS A 202 24.05 -2.34 -12.48
CA LYS A 202 23.40 -3.44 -13.24
C LYS A 202 22.16 -3.98 -12.55
N THR A 203 22.16 -3.99 -11.22
CA THR A 203 21.06 -4.51 -10.42
C THR A 203 19.99 -3.45 -10.19
N ASN A 204 20.38 -2.17 -10.11
CA ASN A 204 19.46 -1.07 -9.79
C ASN A 204 18.99 -0.32 -11.05
N LYS A 205 17.76 -0.60 -11.51
CA LYS A 205 17.14 0.03 -12.70
C LYS A 205 16.15 1.13 -12.33
N MET A 206 16.62 2.14 -11.60
CA MET A 206 15.81 3.34 -11.30
C MET A 206 15.84 4.32 -12.47
N ARG A 207 14.69 4.94 -12.77
CA ARG A 207 14.60 5.97 -13.82
C ARG A 207 15.57 7.10 -13.50
N GLY A 208 16.34 7.53 -14.51
CA GLY A 208 17.39 8.56 -14.38
C GLY A 208 18.71 8.05 -13.79
N GLY A 209 18.73 6.87 -13.15
CA GLY A 209 19.94 6.27 -12.60
C GLY A 209 20.91 5.80 -13.68
N LEU A 210 22.16 5.55 -13.28
CA LEU A 210 23.17 4.96 -14.17
C LEU A 210 22.76 3.52 -14.55
N THR A 211 23.13 3.08 -15.75
CA THR A 211 22.98 1.69 -16.22
C THR A 211 24.33 0.98 -16.31
N GLY A 212 24.31 -0.35 -16.40
CA GLY A 212 25.53 -1.14 -16.58
C GLY A 212 26.32 -0.86 -17.87
N SER A 213 25.69 -0.26 -18.88
CA SER A 213 26.37 0.20 -20.11
C SER A 213 27.01 1.59 -19.95
N GLY A 214 26.74 2.29 -18.84
CA GLY A 214 27.25 3.63 -18.56
C GLY A 214 26.34 4.78 -19.02
N GLY A 215 25.18 4.49 -19.63
CA GLY A 215 24.17 5.50 -19.95
C GLY A 215 23.16 5.70 -18.82
N LYS A 216 22.38 6.79 -18.89
CA LYS A 216 21.24 7.02 -17.98
C LYS A 216 20.08 6.08 -18.31
N HIS A 217 19.39 5.55 -17.31
CA HIS A 217 18.20 4.71 -17.45
C HIS A 217 16.99 5.60 -17.75
N ALA A 218 16.86 6.01 -19.00
CA ALA A 218 15.80 6.88 -19.47
C ALA A 218 15.16 6.32 -20.75
N PRO A 219 13.92 6.70 -21.06
CA PRO A 219 13.32 6.40 -22.35
C PRO A 219 14.13 7.08 -23.46
N THR A 220 14.22 6.44 -24.62
CA THR A 220 14.80 7.04 -25.82
C THR A 220 13.98 8.25 -26.24
N LEU A 221 14.62 9.28 -26.80
CA LEU A 221 13.95 10.50 -27.26
C LEU A 221 12.75 10.20 -28.20
N GLN A 222 12.92 9.27 -29.14
CA GLN A 222 11.82 8.83 -30.02
C GLN A 222 10.62 8.25 -29.25
N SER A 223 10.88 7.51 -28.16
CA SER A 223 9.81 6.98 -27.31
C SER A 223 9.12 8.10 -26.54
N VAL A 224 9.88 9.08 -26.03
CA VAL A 224 9.30 10.23 -25.33
C VAL A 224 8.34 10.98 -26.25
N GLU A 225 8.76 11.27 -27.49
CA GLU A 225 7.90 12.00 -28.44
C GLU A 225 6.66 11.19 -28.81
N LYS A 226 6.82 9.89 -29.09
CA LYS A 226 5.69 9.01 -29.45
C LYS A 226 4.58 8.99 -28.40
N TYR A 227 4.93 8.99 -27.11
CA TYR A 227 3.94 8.91 -26.02
C TYR A 227 3.65 10.27 -25.39
N ARG A 228 4.18 11.38 -25.92
CA ARG A 228 4.06 12.73 -25.33
C ARG A 228 2.61 13.13 -25.13
N GLU A 229 1.80 13.05 -26.19
CA GLU A 229 0.39 13.44 -26.14
C GLU A 229 -0.44 12.46 -25.30
N ALA A 230 -0.19 11.16 -25.42
CA ALA A 230 -0.88 10.15 -24.62
C ALA A 230 -0.64 10.33 -23.11
N ILE A 231 0.58 10.71 -22.71
CA ILE A 231 0.90 11.01 -21.31
C ILE A 231 0.20 12.29 -20.86
N ARG A 232 0.18 13.34 -21.69
CA ARG A 232 -0.52 14.59 -21.39
C ARG A 232 -2.01 14.36 -21.15
N LEU A 233 -2.67 13.60 -22.03
CA LEU A 233 -4.08 13.25 -21.89
C LEU A 233 -4.34 12.40 -20.63
N TYR A 234 -3.46 11.44 -20.35
CA TYR A 234 -3.53 10.61 -19.14
C TYR A 234 -3.40 11.41 -17.83
N GLN A 235 -2.65 12.52 -17.85
CA GLN A 235 -2.49 13.40 -16.69
C GLN A 235 -3.69 14.33 -16.48
N THR A 236 -4.19 14.90 -17.57
CA THR A 236 -5.13 16.02 -17.54
C THR A 236 -6.59 15.59 -17.58
N THR A 237 -6.87 14.38 -18.08
CA THR A 237 -8.23 13.91 -18.35
C THR A 237 -8.52 12.62 -17.59
N ALA A 238 -9.80 12.37 -17.26
CA ALA A 238 -10.26 11.13 -16.65
C ALA A 238 -10.57 10.02 -17.68
N MET A 239 -10.01 10.13 -18.89
CA MET A 239 -10.22 9.18 -19.98
C MET A 239 -9.60 7.82 -19.66
N THR A 240 -10.20 6.76 -20.19
CA THR A 240 -9.61 5.42 -20.09
C THR A 240 -8.36 5.33 -20.97
N GLN A 241 -7.47 4.37 -20.66
CA GLN A 241 -6.29 4.12 -21.48
C GLN A 241 -6.66 3.74 -22.93
N GLU A 242 -7.85 3.17 -23.14
CA GLU A 242 -8.36 2.77 -24.45
C GLU A 242 -8.80 3.99 -25.26
N GLU A 243 -9.53 4.92 -24.63
CA GLU A 243 -9.91 6.21 -25.24
C GLU A 243 -8.69 7.04 -25.63
N ILE A 244 -7.70 7.16 -24.73
CA ILE A 244 -6.45 7.88 -25.02
C ILE A 244 -5.70 7.24 -26.20
N CYS A 245 -5.72 5.91 -26.31
CA CYS A 245 -5.09 5.20 -27.42
C CYS A 245 -5.85 5.40 -28.74
N ALA A 246 -7.18 5.47 -28.69
CA ALA A 246 -8.00 5.77 -29.86
C ALA A 246 -7.73 7.19 -30.38
N GLU A 247 -7.57 8.17 -29.48
CA GLU A 247 -7.31 9.57 -29.86
C GLU A 247 -5.88 9.80 -30.35
N THR A 248 -4.89 9.13 -29.75
CA THR A 248 -3.47 9.32 -30.10
C THR A 248 -2.95 8.35 -31.16
N GLY A 249 -3.72 7.33 -31.54
CA GLY A 249 -3.31 6.28 -32.48
C GLY A 249 -2.23 5.34 -31.92
N VAL A 250 -1.97 5.38 -30.61
CA VAL A 250 -0.97 4.55 -29.95
C VAL A 250 -1.59 3.21 -29.55
N THR A 251 -0.82 2.11 -29.64
CA THR A 251 -1.31 0.81 -29.17
C THR A 251 -1.49 0.78 -27.66
N VAL A 252 -2.63 0.26 -27.17
CA VAL A 252 -2.95 0.11 -25.74
C VAL A 252 -1.84 -0.62 -24.97
N MET A 253 -1.33 -1.73 -25.52
CA MET A 253 -0.24 -2.48 -24.91
C MET A 253 1.06 -1.68 -24.81
N GLY A 254 1.37 -0.89 -25.84
CA GLY A 254 2.54 0.00 -25.85
C GLY A 254 2.43 1.09 -24.79
N LEU A 255 1.27 1.75 -24.68
CA LEU A 255 1.02 2.77 -23.66
C LEU A 255 1.12 2.18 -22.25
N ARG A 256 0.47 1.04 -21.99
CA ARG A 256 0.56 0.32 -20.70
C ARG A 256 1.99 -0.01 -20.33
N HIS A 257 2.78 -0.53 -21.27
CA HIS A 257 4.20 -0.82 -21.04
C HIS A 257 4.99 0.45 -20.74
N HIS A 258 4.76 1.52 -21.49
CA HIS A 258 5.46 2.79 -21.34
C HIS A 258 5.16 3.43 -19.97
N LEU A 259 3.89 3.49 -19.57
CA LEU A 259 3.47 4.00 -18.27
C LEU A 259 4.07 3.16 -17.12
N ARG A 260 3.98 1.82 -17.19
CA ARG A 260 4.51 0.94 -16.13
C ARG A 260 6.03 1.05 -15.99
N LYS A 261 6.74 1.24 -17.10
CA LYS A 261 8.20 1.27 -17.13
C LYS A 261 8.74 2.64 -16.71
N TRP A 262 8.15 3.72 -17.23
CA TRP A 262 8.70 5.07 -17.08
C TRP A 262 7.88 5.97 -16.18
N ASN A 263 6.54 5.90 -16.21
CA ASN A 263 5.64 6.82 -15.51
C ASN A 263 4.80 6.12 -14.44
N LYS A 264 5.48 5.43 -13.52
CA LYS A 264 4.81 4.74 -12.40
C LYS A 264 4.09 5.69 -11.46
N GLU A 265 4.59 6.91 -11.34
CA GLU A 265 3.99 8.00 -10.54
C GLU A 265 2.64 8.40 -11.13
N LEU A 266 2.54 8.57 -12.45
CA LEU A 266 1.27 8.90 -13.10
C LEU A 266 0.23 7.80 -12.93
N ILE A 267 0.64 6.53 -12.98
CA ILE A 267 -0.28 5.42 -12.68
C ILE A 267 -0.81 5.53 -11.24
N GLN A 268 0.03 5.95 -10.29
CA GLN A 268 -0.38 6.14 -8.90
C GLN A 268 -1.30 7.36 -8.76
N GLU A 269 -1.00 8.48 -9.41
CA GLU A 269 -1.84 9.68 -9.39
C GLU A 269 -3.19 9.49 -10.09
N HIS A 270 -3.27 8.60 -11.07
CA HIS A 270 -4.52 8.25 -11.77
C HIS A 270 -5.38 7.22 -10.99
N CYS A 271 -4.82 6.61 -9.93
CA CYS A 271 -5.55 5.84 -8.95
C CYS A 271 -5.64 6.70 -7.67
N ASP A 272 -6.66 7.55 -7.55
CA ASP A 272 -6.98 8.37 -6.35
C ASP A 272 -6.48 7.70 -5.04
N VAL A 273 -5.54 8.17 -4.19
CA VAL A 273 -5.01 9.50 -3.82
C VAL A 273 -3.62 9.34 -3.10
N ASP A 274 -2.89 10.47 -2.96
CA ASP A 274 -1.70 10.81 -2.15
C ASP A 274 -1.03 9.76 -1.24
N ARG A 275 0.24 9.46 -1.56
CA ARG A 275 1.19 8.77 -0.67
C ARG A 275 1.70 9.59 0.51
N ARG A 276 1.22 10.82 0.73
CA ARG A 276 1.77 11.68 1.80
C ARG A 276 1.29 11.33 3.21
N LYS A 277 0.32 10.42 3.36
CA LYS A 277 0.03 9.78 4.65
C LYS A 277 0.62 8.37 4.68
N GLU A 278 1.82 8.32 5.24
CA GLU A 278 2.47 7.26 6.01
C GLU A 278 2.28 5.77 5.62
N ARG A 279 3.39 5.06 5.75
CA ARG A 279 3.65 3.67 5.34
C ARG A 279 2.83 2.59 6.06
N ASP A 280 1.79 2.94 6.82
CA ASP A 280 1.10 2.04 7.75
C ASP A 280 -0.44 1.99 7.60
N CYS A 281 -1.00 2.37 6.45
CA CYS A 281 -2.43 2.15 6.22
C CYS A 281 -2.69 0.77 5.57
N SER A 282 -3.45 -0.03 6.32
CA SER A 282 -3.95 -1.38 6.04
C SER A 282 -4.65 -1.53 4.69
N TYR A 283 -4.76 -2.78 4.26
CA TYR A 283 -5.31 -3.30 3.00
C TYR A 283 -6.81 -3.01 2.75
N GLU A 284 -7.39 -1.88 3.18
CA GLU A 284 -8.84 -1.77 3.33
C GLU A 284 -9.58 -0.79 2.39
N ILE A 285 -8.90 0.03 1.58
CA ILE A 285 -9.57 0.86 0.57
C ILE A 285 -9.24 0.32 -0.83
N LYS A 286 -10.23 -0.28 -1.50
CA LYS A 286 -10.08 -0.73 -2.89
C LYS A 286 -9.87 0.48 -3.80
N ARG A 287 -8.93 0.33 -4.73
CA ARG A 287 -8.42 1.40 -5.60
C ARG A 287 -9.24 1.45 -6.89
N TYR A 288 -10.00 2.51 -7.12
CA TYR A 288 -10.73 2.72 -8.37
C TYR A 288 -10.04 3.79 -9.23
N LEU A 289 -10.26 3.74 -10.55
CA LEU A 289 -9.69 4.69 -11.51
C LEU A 289 -10.43 6.04 -11.43
N LYS A 290 -9.73 7.14 -11.77
CA LYS A 290 -10.35 8.47 -11.95
C LYS A 290 -11.61 8.47 -12.82
N SER A 291 -11.63 7.63 -13.86
CA SER A 291 -12.81 7.43 -14.72
C SER A 291 -14.02 6.91 -13.95
N THR A 292 -13.80 6.02 -13.00
CA THR A 292 -14.85 5.47 -12.12
C THR A 292 -15.32 6.51 -11.11
N ALA A 293 -14.41 7.32 -10.56
CA ALA A 293 -14.78 8.42 -9.67
C ALA A 293 -15.63 9.46 -10.41
N ALA A 294 -15.23 9.87 -11.61
CA ALA A 294 -16.00 10.78 -12.45
C ALA A 294 -17.42 10.26 -12.76
N LYS A 295 -17.56 8.94 -12.99
CA LYS A 295 -18.86 8.29 -13.23
C LYS A 295 -19.82 8.44 -12.03
N TYR A 296 -19.32 8.36 -10.79
CA TYR A 296 -20.16 8.42 -9.60
C TYR A 296 -20.30 9.84 -9.03
N ASP A 297 -19.45 10.80 -9.41
CA ASP A 297 -19.43 12.15 -8.84
C ASP A 297 -20.78 12.89 -8.99
N GLU A 298 -21.39 12.83 -10.17
CA GLU A 298 -22.70 13.46 -10.42
C GLU A 298 -23.82 12.80 -9.60
N VAL A 299 -23.76 11.47 -9.46
CA VAL A 299 -24.71 10.66 -8.69
C VAL A 299 -24.61 10.96 -7.20
N ILE A 300 -23.38 11.14 -6.69
CA ILE A 300 -23.12 11.52 -5.29
C ILE A 300 -23.62 12.93 -5.03
N ARG A 301 -23.37 13.89 -5.94
CA ARG A 301 -23.91 15.26 -5.85
C ARG A 301 -25.44 15.24 -5.79
N ARG A 302 -26.10 14.44 -6.63
CA ARG A 302 -27.57 14.29 -6.62
C ARG A 302 -28.08 13.64 -5.33
N LEU A 303 -27.39 12.63 -4.82
CA LEU A 303 -27.73 11.94 -3.58
C LEU A 303 -27.65 12.88 -2.38
N LYS A 304 -26.58 13.69 -2.28
CA LYS A 304 -26.40 14.71 -1.24
C LYS A 304 -27.50 15.78 -1.28
N ALA A 305 -27.98 16.16 -2.48
CA ALA A 305 -28.98 17.21 -2.65
C ALA A 305 -30.43 16.78 -2.37
N THR A 306 -30.78 15.51 -2.61
CA THR A 306 -32.19 15.06 -2.62
C THR A 306 -32.61 14.23 -1.41
N GLY A 307 -31.68 13.61 -0.69
CA GLY A 307 -31.99 12.73 0.45
C GLY A 307 -32.79 11.47 0.08
N LEU A 308 -32.89 11.15 -1.22
CA LEU A 308 -33.56 9.95 -1.75
C LEU A 308 -32.78 8.68 -1.40
N SER A 309 -33.39 7.51 -1.60
CA SER A 309 -32.66 6.26 -1.36
C SER A 309 -31.56 6.05 -2.41
N THR A 310 -30.45 5.45 -2.00
CA THR A 310 -29.33 5.11 -2.90
C THR A 310 -29.78 4.30 -4.13
N ALA A 311 -30.82 3.48 -4.00
CA ALA A 311 -31.36 2.67 -5.09
C ALA A 311 -32.17 3.46 -6.12
N GLU A 312 -32.85 4.53 -5.70
CA GLU A 312 -33.63 5.38 -6.60
C GLU A 312 -32.68 6.26 -7.41
N VAL A 313 -31.74 6.92 -6.75
CA VAL A 313 -30.73 7.74 -7.42
C VAL A 313 -29.90 6.89 -8.38
N ALA A 314 -29.44 5.70 -7.98
CA ALA A 314 -28.70 4.83 -8.89
C ALA A 314 -29.52 4.44 -10.14
N ARG A 315 -30.83 4.18 -10.00
CA ARG A 315 -31.72 3.87 -11.14
C ARG A 315 -31.91 5.05 -12.08
N GLU A 316 -31.99 6.28 -11.57
CA GLU A 316 -32.09 7.49 -12.40
C GLU A 316 -30.92 7.61 -13.38
N PHE A 317 -29.71 7.25 -12.92
CA PHE A 317 -28.49 7.28 -13.73
C PHE A 317 -28.17 5.96 -14.45
N GLY A 318 -29.08 4.98 -14.43
CA GLY A 318 -28.88 3.68 -15.07
C GLY A 318 -27.75 2.84 -14.45
N LEU A 319 -27.41 3.07 -13.18
CA LEU A 319 -26.36 2.38 -12.45
C LEU A 319 -26.92 1.24 -11.61
N ASN A 320 -26.11 0.20 -11.38
CA ASN A 320 -26.48 -0.88 -10.48
C ASN A 320 -26.42 -0.38 -9.01
N PRO A 321 -27.56 -0.41 -8.28
CA PRO A 321 -27.63 0.07 -6.90
C PRO A 321 -26.62 -0.57 -5.94
N GLU A 322 -26.34 -1.86 -6.07
CA GLU A 322 -25.44 -2.55 -5.14
C GLU A 322 -23.99 -2.11 -5.33
N THR A 323 -23.54 -2.01 -6.58
CA THR A 323 -22.19 -1.53 -6.90
C THR A 323 -21.97 -0.08 -6.45
N PHE A 324 -23.01 0.74 -6.50
CA PHE A 324 -22.94 2.12 -6.04
C PHE A 324 -22.89 2.21 -4.51
N ARG A 325 -23.61 1.34 -3.78
CA ARG A 325 -23.52 1.26 -2.32
C ARG A 325 -22.15 0.81 -1.84
N GLU A 326 -21.56 -0.19 -2.49
CA GLU A 326 -20.18 -0.62 -2.21
C GLU A 326 -19.20 0.54 -2.42
N TYR A 327 -19.31 1.26 -3.54
CA TYR A 327 -18.50 2.44 -3.82
C TYR A 327 -18.66 3.54 -2.76
N LEU A 328 -19.89 3.87 -2.37
CA LEU A 328 -20.17 4.86 -1.32
C LEU A 328 -19.56 4.46 0.02
N HIS A 329 -19.63 3.19 0.38
CA HIS A 329 -19.04 2.69 1.64
C HIS A 329 -17.52 2.80 1.64
N GLU A 330 -16.86 2.60 0.49
CA GLU A 330 -15.39 2.63 0.37
C GLU A 330 -14.84 4.07 0.22
N HIS A 331 -15.56 4.99 -0.44
CA HIS A 331 -15.06 6.34 -0.76
C HIS A 331 -15.67 7.49 0.05
N GLU A 332 -16.93 7.38 0.44
CA GLU A 332 -17.65 8.43 1.19
C GLU A 332 -18.30 7.79 2.43
N PRO A 333 -17.51 7.23 3.37
CA PRO A 333 -18.03 6.46 4.50
C PRO A 333 -18.96 7.30 5.40
N GLU A 334 -18.74 8.61 5.48
CA GLU A 334 -19.60 9.55 6.23
C GLU A 334 -21.01 9.65 5.61
N LEU A 335 -21.08 9.76 4.27
CA LEU A 335 -22.36 9.78 3.56
C LEU A 335 -23.04 8.41 3.65
N SER A 336 -22.27 7.34 3.51
CA SER A 336 -22.75 5.96 3.66
C SER A 336 -23.32 5.70 5.05
N ALA A 337 -22.65 6.14 6.12
CA ALA A 337 -23.13 6.01 7.50
C ALA A 337 -24.43 6.78 7.74
N THR A 338 -24.57 7.96 7.13
CA THR A 338 -25.77 8.79 7.27
C THR A 338 -26.99 8.11 6.61
N ILE A 339 -26.81 7.46 5.47
CA ILE A 339 -27.90 6.84 4.69
C ILE A 339 -28.13 5.37 5.09
N GLY A 340 -27.11 4.72 5.67
CA GLY A 340 -27.07 3.29 5.96
C GLY A 340 -27.76 2.86 7.26
N MET A 341 -27.22 1.80 7.86
CA MET A 341 -27.71 1.24 9.13
C MET A 341 -26.88 1.77 10.29
N THR A 342 -27.53 2.22 11.37
CA THR A 342 -26.91 2.55 12.64
C THR A 342 -27.19 1.47 13.68
N LYS A 343 -26.23 1.27 14.60
CA LYS A 343 -26.43 0.41 15.78
C LYS A 343 -27.11 1.22 16.88
N LEU A 344 -28.27 0.76 17.32
CA LEU A 344 -28.96 1.29 18.49
C LEU A 344 -28.24 0.88 19.79
N THR A 345 -28.58 1.54 20.90
CA THR A 345 -28.06 1.24 22.25
C THR A 345 -28.29 -0.20 22.71
N ASN A 346 -29.31 -0.87 22.17
CA ASN A 346 -29.60 -2.29 22.42
C ASN A 346 -28.82 -3.26 21.52
N GLY A 347 -27.87 -2.76 20.72
CA GLY A 347 -27.05 -3.56 19.79
C GLY A 347 -27.73 -3.95 18.48
N ARG A 348 -28.99 -3.57 18.25
CA ARG A 348 -29.71 -3.87 16.99
C ARG A 348 -29.36 -2.87 15.89
N LEU A 349 -29.24 -3.37 14.65
CA LEU A 349 -29.01 -2.57 13.45
C LEU A 349 -30.34 -2.06 12.88
N VAL A 350 -30.41 -0.75 12.62
CA VAL A 350 -31.62 -0.07 12.13
C VAL A 350 -31.24 1.00 11.14
N LEU A 351 -32.06 1.21 10.11
CA LEU A 351 -31.90 2.31 9.16
C LEU A 351 -31.92 3.67 9.88
N THR A 352 -30.89 4.50 9.69
CA THR A 352 -30.73 5.81 10.37
C THR A 352 -31.97 6.69 10.22
N ARG A 353 -32.49 6.78 9.00
CA ARG A 353 -33.72 7.55 8.70
C ARG A 353 -34.97 7.04 9.42
N SER A 354 -35.07 5.73 9.67
CA SER A 354 -36.22 5.14 10.36
C SER A 354 -36.10 5.33 11.88
N ALA A 355 -34.89 5.21 12.41
CA ALA A 355 -34.61 5.53 13.81
C ALA A 355 -34.97 7.00 14.10
N ALA A 356 -34.48 7.94 13.28
CA ALA A 356 -34.80 9.36 13.42
C ALA A 356 -36.31 9.65 13.27
N LYS A 357 -36.98 9.03 12.28
CA LYS A 357 -38.42 9.24 12.03
C LYS A 357 -39.31 8.75 13.18
N TYR A 358 -38.93 7.67 13.86
CA TYR A 358 -39.75 7.06 14.90
C TYR A 358 -39.25 7.35 16.32
N ASP A 359 -38.14 8.08 16.50
CA ASP A 359 -37.53 8.33 17.82
C ASP A 359 -38.52 8.97 18.80
N GLU A 360 -39.23 10.01 18.37
CA GLU A 360 -40.22 10.69 19.20
C GLU A 360 -41.40 9.79 19.59
N ALA A 361 -41.88 8.96 18.65
CA ALA A 361 -42.94 8.00 18.91
C ALA A 361 -42.51 6.94 19.94
N VAL A 362 -41.26 6.48 19.86
CA VAL A 362 -40.67 5.52 20.81
C VAL A 362 -40.53 6.15 22.19
N ARG A 363 -39.97 7.37 22.28
CA ARG A 363 -39.84 8.09 23.56
C ARG A 363 -41.18 8.29 24.26
N LEU A 364 -42.20 8.73 23.53
CA LEU A 364 -43.54 8.89 24.08
C LEU A 364 -44.12 7.55 24.56
N TYR A 365 -43.90 6.48 23.83
CA TYR A 365 -44.37 5.15 24.22
C TYR A 365 -43.65 4.62 25.47
N GLU A 366 -42.35 4.91 25.62
CA GLU A 366 -41.54 4.56 26.79
C GLU A 366 -41.93 5.31 28.06
N THR A 367 -42.40 6.55 27.92
CA THR A 367 -42.57 7.50 29.04
C THR A 367 -44.03 7.73 29.45
N THR A 368 -44.98 7.34 28.61
CA THR A 368 -46.42 7.53 28.86
C THR A 368 -47.17 6.20 28.82
N THR A 369 -48.31 6.16 29.49
CA THR A 369 -49.25 5.02 29.43
C THR A 369 -50.22 5.11 28.24
N GLU A 370 -50.00 6.07 27.32
CA GLU A 370 -50.78 6.20 26.09
C GLU A 370 -50.55 5.00 25.15
N SER A 371 -51.64 4.50 24.54
CA SER A 371 -51.51 3.44 23.55
C SER A 371 -50.71 3.90 22.32
N LEU A 372 -49.90 3.01 21.77
CA LEU A 372 -49.10 3.28 20.56
C LEU A 372 -49.95 3.74 19.37
N LYS A 373 -51.22 3.31 19.30
CA LYS A 373 -52.18 3.73 18.27
C LYS A 373 -52.55 5.21 18.39
N SER A 374 -52.65 5.73 19.61
CA SER A 374 -52.90 7.15 19.88
C SER A 374 -51.68 8.00 19.52
N ILE A 375 -50.49 7.58 19.96
CA ILE A 375 -49.22 8.26 19.68
C ILE A 375 -48.96 8.34 18.17
N ALA A 376 -49.18 7.23 17.44
CA ALA A 376 -49.03 7.20 15.99
C ALA A 376 -49.99 8.18 15.29
N ARG A 377 -51.24 8.27 15.74
CA ARG A 377 -52.22 9.22 15.20
C ARG A 377 -51.81 10.67 15.47
N ARG A 378 -51.34 10.98 16.68
CA ARG A 378 -50.89 12.32 17.08
C ARG A 378 -49.71 12.81 16.24
N LEU A 379 -48.75 11.91 15.95
CA LEU A 379 -47.56 12.23 15.17
C LEU A 379 -47.77 12.11 13.65
N GLY A 380 -48.99 11.81 13.17
CA GLY A 380 -49.25 11.62 11.74
C GLY A 380 -48.53 10.39 11.14
N LEU A 381 -48.19 9.41 11.97
CA LEU A 381 -47.42 8.23 11.56
C LEU A 381 -48.36 7.02 11.34
N PRO A 382 -48.09 6.19 10.32
CA PRO A 382 -48.84 4.95 10.12
C PRO A 382 -48.56 3.96 11.26
N TYR A 383 -49.61 3.62 12.02
CA TYR A 383 -49.54 2.72 13.18
C TYR A 383 -48.82 1.40 12.87
N ASN A 384 -49.10 0.79 11.72
CA ASN A 384 -48.50 -0.50 11.35
C ASN A 384 -46.97 -0.39 11.15
N SER A 385 -46.47 0.75 10.65
CA SER A 385 -45.05 0.99 10.46
C SER A 385 -44.34 1.24 11.79
N VAL A 386 -44.92 2.08 12.66
CA VAL A 386 -44.38 2.36 14.01
C VAL A 386 -44.43 1.09 14.87
N GLY A 387 -45.58 0.41 14.92
CA GLY A 387 -45.73 -0.83 15.67
C GLY A 387 -44.88 -1.99 15.13
N GLY A 388 -44.61 -2.03 13.83
CA GLY A 388 -43.64 -2.94 13.24
C GLY A 388 -42.20 -2.61 13.65
N PHE A 389 -41.85 -1.32 13.68
CA PHE A 389 -40.54 -0.83 14.12
C PHE A 389 -40.28 -1.14 15.59
N VAL A 390 -41.21 -0.78 16.49
CA VAL A 390 -41.08 -1.01 17.93
C VAL A 390 -40.87 -2.50 18.23
N ARG A 391 -41.68 -3.40 17.66
CA ARG A 391 -41.53 -4.85 17.89
C ARG A 391 -40.19 -5.42 17.40
N ARG A 392 -39.69 -4.98 16.24
CA ARG A 392 -38.46 -5.52 15.63
C ARG A 392 -37.19 -4.85 16.13
N SER A 393 -37.24 -3.57 16.48
CA SER A 393 -36.07 -2.75 16.74
C SER A 393 -35.96 -2.29 18.20
N ARG A 394 -37.10 -2.11 18.91
CA ARG A 394 -37.16 -1.58 20.28
C ARG A 394 -38.12 -2.38 21.19
N PRO A 395 -37.83 -3.66 21.51
CA PRO A 395 -38.64 -4.42 22.47
C PRO A 395 -38.49 -3.89 23.91
N ASP A 396 -37.39 -3.21 24.20
CA ASP A 396 -37.14 -2.45 25.42
C ASP A 396 -38.22 -1.40 25.67
N ALA A 397 -38.64 -0.69 24.63
CA ALA A 397 -39.72 0.30 24.73
C ALA A 397 -41.06 -0.33 25.17
N ILE A 398 -41.34 -1.56 24.69
CA ILE A 398 -42.53 -2.32 25.10
C ILE A 398 -42.45 -2.71 26.57
N ALA A 399 -41.28 -3.15 27.03
CA ALA A 399 -41.07 -3.52 28.43
C ALA A 399 -41.22 -2.31 29.37
N ALA A 400 -40.66 -1.16 28.99
CA ALA A 400 -40.79 0.09 29.74
C ALA A 400 -42.25 0.54 29.86
N HIS A 401 -42.99 0.55 28.74
CA HIS A 401 -44.41 0.89 28.72
C HIS A 401 -45.25 -0.05 29.60
N ASN A 402 -45.01 -1.36 29.51
CA ASN A 402 -45.70 -2.34 30.35
C ASN A 402 -45.39 -2.18 31.84
N CYS A 403 -44.18 -1.70 32.18
CA CYS A 403 -43.82 -1.38 33.56
C CYS A 403 -44.61 -0.16 34.07
N LEU A 404 -44.73 0.89 33.25
CA LEU A 404 -45.53 2.07 33.57
C LEU A 404 -47.01 1.72 33.78
N LEU A 405 -47.58 0.88 32.92
CA LEU A 405 -48.98 0.42 33.08
C LEU A 405 -49.18 -0.30 34.42
N LYS A 406 -48.28 -1.22 34.78
CA LYS A 406 -48.33 -1.91 36.08
C LYS A 406 -48.19 -0.96 37.26
N GLN A 407 -47.37 0.10 37.12
CA GLN A 407 -47.19 1.09 38.16
C GLN A 407 -48.44 1.96 38.33
N GLU A 408 -49.08 2.36 37.23
CA GLU A 408 -50.35 3.10 37.24
C GLU A 408 -51.47 2.26 37.85
N GLU A 409 -51.56 0.98 37.50
CA GLU A 409 -52.49 0.02 38.11
C GLU A 409 -52.28 -0.09 39.62
N ARG A 410 -51.04 -0.26 40.08
CA ARG A 410 -50.72 -0.29 41.53
C ARG A 410 -51.11 1.00 42.25
N ILE A 411 -50.86 2.16 41.64
CA ILE A 411 -51.24 3.45 42.22
C ILE A 411 -52.77 3.57 42.29
N ARG A 412 -53.49 3.06 41.28
CA ARG A 412 -54.94 3.04 41.26
C ARG A 412 -55.50 2.12 42.35
N GLU A 413 -54.98 0.90 42.47
CA GLU A 413 -55.33 -0.05 43.54
C GLU A 413 -55.05 0.53 44.92
N GLN A 414 -53.89 1.19 45.13
CA GLN A 414 -53.58 1.86 46.39
C GLN A 414 -54.57 3.00 46.70
N LYS A 415 -54.97 3.79 45.69
CA LYS A 415 -55.97 4.85 45.85
C LYS A 415 -57.35 4.29 46.16
N GLU A 416 -57.74 3.20 45.53
CA GLU A 416 -59.00 2.50 45.80
C GLU A 416 -58.99 1.88 47.20
N ASN A 417 -57.90 1.23 47.61
CA ASN A 417 -57.73 0.71 48.97
C ASN A 417 -57.77 1.83 50.02
N LEU A 418 -57.09 2.97 49.79
CA LEU A 418 -57.17 4.13 50.69
C LEU A 418 -58.59 4.69 50.79
N ARG A 419 -59.38 4.66 49.70
CA ARG A 419 -60.78 5.07 49.72
C ARG A 419 -61.61 4.10 50.56
N CYS A 420 -61.45 2.80 50.33
CA CYS A 420 -62.13 1.76 51.11
C CYS A 420 -61.77 1.84 52.60
N GLU A 421 -60.50 2.06 52.96
CA GLU A 421 -60.06 2.22 54.34
C GLU A 421 -60.67 3.47 55.00
N LYS A 422 -60.78 4.58 54.28
CA LYS A 422 -61.45 5.79 54.78
C LYS A 422 -62.95 5.57 54.99
N GLU A 423 -63.63 4.92 54.04
CA GLU A 423 -65.05 4.58 54.17
C GLU A 423 -65.30 3.62 55.34
N GLN A 424 -64.42 2.65 55.56
CA GLN A 424 -64.48 1.75 56.72
C GLN A 424 -64.23 2.49 58.04
N ALA A 425 -63.25 3.40 58.09
CA ALA A 425 -62.96 4.21 59.27
C ALA A 425 -64.12 5.17 59.59
N GLU A 426 -64.72 5.80 58.58
CA GLU A 426 -65.91 6.65 58.74
C GLU A 426 -67.13 5.85 59.20
N SER A 427 -67.34 4.64 58.67
CA SER A 427 -68.39 3.73 59.14
C SER A 427 -68.16 3.27 60.58
N ALA A 428 -66.91 2.98 60.96
CA ALA A 428 -66.55 2.60 62.33
C ALA A 428 -66.75 3.77 63.32
N ASP A 429 -66.35 4.98 62.95
CA ASP A 429 -66.55 6.20 63.75
C ASP A 429 -68.05 6.52 63.93
N LEU A 430 -68.86 6.31 62.89
CA LEU A 430 -70.31 6.49 62.94
C LEU A 430 -71.00 5.44 63.81
N MET A 431 -70.52 4.18 63.79
CA MET A 431 -70.98 3.13 64.70
C MET A 431 -70.63 3.45 66.15
N LEU A 432 -69.41 3.92 66.41
CA LEU A 432 -68.97 4.31 67.76
C LEU A 432 -69.81 5.46 68.33
N LYS A 433 -70.13 6.47 67.51
CA LYS A 433 -71.01 7.58 67.92
C LYS A 433 -72.43 7.10 68.25
N LYS A 434 -73.00 6.21 67.45
CA LYS A 434 -74.32 5.60 67.73
C LYS A 434 -74.32 4.81 69.04
N GLU A 435 -73.26 4.05 69.32
CA GLU A 435 -73.13 3.33 70.58
C GLU A 435 -73.04 4.27 71.79
N ILE A 436 -72.34 5.40 71.68
CA ILE A 436 -72.26 6.41 72.74
C ILE A 436 -73.63 7.06 72.97
N GLU A 437 -74.31 7.49 71.90
CA GLU A 437 -75.66 8.07 71.98
C GLU A 437 -76.67 7.08 72.60
N GLU A 438 -76.58 5.80 72.25
CA GLU A 438 -77.44 4.76 72.80
C GLU A 438 -77.17 4.53 74.31
N LYS A 439 -75.90 4.52 74.73
CA LYS A 439 -75.52 4.48 76.16
C LYS A 439 -76.05 5.69 76.93
N GLU A 440 -75.95 6.89 76.37
CA GLU A 440 -76.48 8.11 77.00
C GLU A 440 -78.01 8.08 77.14
N ARG A 441 -78.74 7.64 76.10
CA ARG A 441 -80.20 7.44 76.17
C ARG A 441 -80.60 6.44 77.24
N LEU A 442 -79.85 5.35 77.38
CA LEU A 442 -80.07 4.34 78.43
C LEU A 442 -79.83 4.91 79.83
N LEU A 443 -78.76 5.69 80.02
CA LEU A 443 -78.45 6.35 81.29
C LEU A 443 -79.49 7.41 81.68
N LEU A 444 -79.93 8.24 80.73
CA LEU A 444 -80.97 9.26 80.95
C LEU A 444 -82.30 8.63 81.36
N ALA A 445 -82.72 7.56 80.69
CA ALA A 445 -83.94 6.84 81.03
C ALA A 445 -83.89 6.21 82.43
N LEU A 446 -82.73 5.67 82.83
CA LEU A 446 -82.52 5.14 84.19
C LEU A 446 -82.55 6.23 85.26
N LYS A 447 -82.00 7.42 84.95
CA LYS A 447 -82.01 8.58 85.85
C LYS A 447 -83.41 9.14 86.05
N GLN A 448 -84.20 9.25 84.98
CA GLN A 448 -85.59 9.72 85.04
C GLN A 448 -86.51 8.75 85.79
N SER A 449 -86.24 7.45 85.74
CA SER A 449 -87.03 6.44 86.46
C SER A 449 -86.58 6.19 87.90
N GLY A 450 -85.69 7.02 88.46
CA GLY A 450 -85.16 6.85 89.82
C GLY A 450 -84.47 5.50 90.06
N GLY A 451 -83.86 4.91 89.02
CA GLY A 451 -83.22 3.58 89.10
C GLY A 451 -84.17 2.38 88.95
N CYS A 452 -85.49 2.58 88.80
CA CYS A 452 -86.43 1.49 88.56
C CYS A 452 -86.34 0.94 87.12
N LYS A 453 -85.68 -0.20 86.96
CA LYS A 453 -85.41 -0.88 85.67
C LYS A 453 -86.69 -1.24 84.86
N ARG A 454 -87.85 -1.37 85.50
CA ARG A 454 -89.15 -1.60 84.82
C ARG A 454 -89.68 -0.33 84.13
N ASP A 455 -89.53 0.82 84.78
CA ASP A 455 -90.09 2.08 84.29
C ASP A 455 -89.18 2.73 83.25
N ALA A 456 -87.84 2.59 83.38
CA ALA A 456 -86.89 2.92 82.32
C ALA A 456 -87.16 2.16 81.01
N ALA A 457 -87.56 0.87 81.09
CA ALA A 457 -87.90 0.07 79.93
C ALA A 457 -89.17 0.57 79.22
N LYS A 458 -90.18 1.01 80.00
CA LYS A 458 -91.40 1.64 79.45
C LYS A 458 -91.09 2.98 78.78
N LEU A 459 -90.26 3.83 79.38
CA LEU A 459 -89.86 5.13 78.82
C LEU A 459 -89.13 4.99 77.48
N LEU A 460 -88.32 3.94 77.33
CA LEU A 460 -87.59 3.65 76.09
C LEU A 460 -88.38 2.82 75.08
N GLY A 461 -89.61 2.39 75.40
CA GLY A 461 -90.44 1.57 74.51
C GLY A 461 -89.88 0.17 74.22
N ILE A 462 -89.00 -0.37 75.08
CA ILE A 462 -88.34 -1.67 74.88
C ILE A 462 -88.74 -2.69 75.95
N GLY A 463 -88.67 -3.97 75.59
CA GLY A 463 -88.93 -5.07 76.53
C GLY A 463 -87.92 -5.09 77.69
N LYS A 464 -88.37 -5.50 78.88
CA LYS A 464 -87.52 -5.57 80.09
C LYS A 464 -86.25 -6.40 79.86
N SER A 465 -86.36 -7.57 79.25
CA SER A 465 -85.21 -8.45 78.93
C SER A 465 -84.20 -7.75 78.01
N THR A 466 -84.67 -7.00 77.02
CA THR A 466 -83.85 -6.25 76.07
C THR A 466 -83.07 -5.12 76.76
N LEU A 467 -83.70 -4.40 77.69
CA LEU A 467 -83.00 -3.38 78.51
C LEU A 467 -81.89 -4.02 79.36
N TYR A 468 -82.17 -5.15 80.02
CA TYR A 468 -81.16 -5.85 80.82
C TYR A 468 -79.98 -6.32 79.98
N ASN A 469 -80.22 -6.84 78.77
CA ASN A 469 -79.16 -7.28 77.87
C ASN A 469 -78.30 -6.10 77.39
N LYS A 470 -78.91 -4.95 77.05
CA LYS A 470 -78.19 -3.74 76.65
C LYS A 470 -77.38 -3.14 77.81
N LEU A 471 -77.94 -3.08 79.02
CA LEU A 471 -77.20 -2.61 80.21
C LEU A 471 -76.04 -3.53 80.57
N LYS A 472 -76.20 -4.85 80.40
CA LYS A 472 -75.12 -5.83 80.58
C LYS A 472 -74.03 -5.68 79.51
N ALA A 473 -74.42 -5.53 78.25
CA ALA A 473 -73.50 -5.35 77.12
C ALA A 473 -72.65 -4.07 77.25
N TYR A 474 -73.25 -2.99 77.77
CA TYR A 474 -72.56 -1.72 77.99
C TYR A 474 -71.93 -1.56 79.38
N GLY A 475 -71.96 -2.58 80.25
CA GLY A 475 -71.36 -2.55 81.58
C GLY A 475 -72.06 -1.63 82.61
N LEU A 476 -73.30 -1.20 82.33
CA LEU A 476 -74.08 -0.25 83.13
C LEU A 476 -74.99 -0.94 84.19
N GLY A 477 -74.79 -2.23 84.44
CA GLY A 477 -75.69 -3.07 85.25
C GLY A 477 -75.29 -3.25 86.71
N LYS A 478 -75.05 -2.16 87.47
CA LYS A 478 -74.98 -2.24 88.94
C LYS A 478 -76.35 -2.01 89.57
#